data_AF-A0A3D3YVS0-F1
#
_entry.id   AF-A0A3D3YVS0-F1
#
_cell.length_a   1.000
_cell.length_b   1.000
_cell.length_c   1.000
_cell.angle_alpha   90.00
_cell.angle_beta   90.00
_cell.angle_gamma   90.00
#
_symmetry.space_group_name_H-M   'P 1'
#
loop_
_entity.id
_entity.type
_entity.pdbx_description
1 polymer ?
#
loop_
_entity_poly.entity_id
_entity_poly.type
_entity_poly.pdbx_seq_one_letter_code
_entity_poly.pdbx_strand_id
1 'polypeptide(L)' 'EAHEAIRPTSSSRSPDVVGAFLDPSQARLYRLIWQRTVASQMA' A
#
# COMPACT_ATOMS: atom_id res chain seq x y z
N GLU A 1 -19.12 -7.35 10.33
CA GLU A 1 -18.19 -6.43 11.00
C GLU A 1 -16.94 -6.24 10.15
N ALA A 2 -16.49 -5.01 9.91
CA ALA A 2 -15.29 -4.70 9.13
C ALA A 2 -14.28 -3.97 10.01
N HIS A 3 -13.37 -4.73 10.62
CA HIS A 3 -12.51 -4.24 11.72
C HIS A 3 -11.23 -3.54 11.24
N GLU A 4 -10.88 -3.64 9.95
CA GLU A 4 -9.61 -3.17 9.43
C GLU A 4 -9.75 -2.31 8.17
N ALA A 5 -8.97 -1.23 8.11
CA ALA A 5 -8.83 -0.41 6.91
C ALA A 5 -8.08 -1.16 5.81
N ILE A 6 -8.31 -0.76 4.56
CA ILE A 6 -7.49 -1.22 3.43
C ILE A 6 -6.08 -0.64 3.58
N ARG A 7 -5.10 -1.52 3.80
CA ARG A 7 -3.68 -1.17 4.00
C ARG A 7 -2.76 -2.28 3.49
N PRO A 8 -1.46 -2.01 3.29
CA PRO A 8 -0.49 -3.07 3.07
C PRO A 8 -0.45 -4.04 4.27
N THR A 9 -0.26 -5.31 3.97
CA THR A 9 -0.07 -6.36 4.99
C THR A 9 1.21 -6.15 5.80
N SER A 10 2.22 -5.48 5.23
CA SER A 10 3.43 -5.02 5.92
C SER A 10 3.88 -3.68 5.34
N SER A 11 4.31 -2.74 6.20
CA SER A 11 4.87 -1.45 5.77
C SER A 11 6.18 -1.58 5.00
N SER A 12 6.98 -2.63 5.28
CA SER A 12 8.25 -2.92 4.60
C SER A 12 8.08 -3.31 3.13
N ARG A 13 6.87 -3.67 2.70
CA ARG A 13 6.55 -3.95 1.30
C ARG A 13 6.31 -2.65 0.56
N SER A 14 7.39 -1.90 0.29
CA SER A 14 7.30 -0.63 -0.43
C SER A 14 6.78 -0.82 -1.86
N PRO A 15 6.20 0.22 -2.49
CA PRO A 15 5.75 0.14 -3.87
C PRO A 15 6.85 -0.24 -4.86
N ASP A 16 8.11 0.08 -4.57
CA ASP A 16 9.25 -0.22 -5.44
C ASP A 16 9.59 -1.71 -5.44
N VAL A 17 9.40 -2.39 -4.29
CA VAL A 17 9.60 -3.84 -4.18
C VAL A 17 8.41 -4.60 -4.78
N VAL A 18 7.19 -4.20 -4.44
CA VAL A 18 5.98 -4.95 -4.84
C VAL A 18 5.62 -4.71 -6.31
N GLY A 19 5.93 -3.52 -6.85
CA GLY A 19 5.58 -3.14 -8.22
C GLY A 19 6.14 -4.06 -9.30
N ALA A 20 7.25 -4.75 -9.04
CA ALA A 20 7.82 -5.72 -9.98
C ALA A 20 6.94 -6.97 -10.20
N PHE A 21 5.97 -7.23 -9.30
CA PHE A 21 5.09 -8.40 -9.34
C PHE A 21 3.65 -8.05 -9.75
N LEU A 22 3.37 -6.79 -10.08
CA LEU A 22 2.02 -6.29 -10.33
C LEU A 22 1.89 -5.75 -11.75
N ASP A 23 0.69 -5.82 -12.30
CA ASP A 23 0.40 -5.07 -13.51
C ASP A 23 0.38 -3.54 -13.23
N PRO A 24 0.47 -2.69 -14.28
CA PRO A 24 0.56 -1.24 -14.08
C PRO A 24 -0.62 -0.63 -13.31
N SER A 25 -1.81 -1.19 -13.42
CA SER A 25 -3.01 -0.70 -12.72
C SER A 25 -2.98 -1.09 -11.24
N GLN A 26 -2.61 -2.33 -10.94
CA GLN A 26 -2.42 -2.82 -9.58
C GLN A 26 -1.27 -2.09 -8.87
N ALA A 27 -0.15 -1.84 -9.56
CA ALA A 27 0.98 -1.09 -9.00
C ALA A 27 0.58 0.34 -8.61
N ARG A 28 -0.23 1.02 -9.43
CA ARG A 28 -0.77 2.34 -9.13
C ARG A 28 -1.70 2.32 -7.92
N LEU A 29 -2.61 1.35 -7.85
CA LEU A 29 -3.54 1.21 -6.72
C LEU A 29 -2.79 0.87 -5.42
N TYR A 30 -1.84 -0.05 -5.48
CA TYR A 30 -1.01 -0.43 -4.33
C TYR A 30 -0.22 0.77 -3.81
N ARG A 31 0.40 1.55 -4.70
CA ARG A 31 1.13 2.77 -4.33
C ARG A 31 0.23 3.76 -3.60
N LEU A 32 -0.98 3.99 -4.08
CA LEU A 32 -1.94 4.89 -3.44
C LEU A 32 -2.32 4.42 -2.03
N ILE A 33 -2.64 3.13 -1.87
CA ILE A 33 -2.98 2.53 -0.57
C ILE A 33 -1.79 2.64 0.40
N TRP A 34 -0.59 2.31 -0.06
CA TRP A 34 0.63 2.37 0.75
C TRP A 34 0.92 3.80 1.22
N GLN A 35 0.86 4.79 0.33
CA GLN A 35 1.08 6.20 0.67
C GLN A 35 0.08 6.70 1.69
N ARG A 36 -1.22 6.41 1.51
CA ARG A 36 -2.26 6.79 2.47
C ARG A 36 -2.03 6.15 3.84
N THR A 37 -1.59 4.89 3.87
CA THR A 37 -1.29 4.18 5.12
C THR A 37 -0.12 4.84 5.85
N VAL A 38 1.00 5.08 5.17
CA VAL A 38 2.19 5.66 5.80
C VAL A 38 1.94 7.09 6.25
N ALA A 39 1.31 7.91 5.42
CA ALA A 39 0.97 9.29 5.76
C ALA A 39 0.07 9.37 7.01
N SER A 40 -0.83 8.40 7.22
CA SER A 40 -1.67 8.35 8.42
C SER A 40 -0.90 8.14 9.74
N GLN A 41 0.36 7.73 9.68
CA GLN A 41 1.23 7.47 10.83
C GLN A 41 2.32 8.55 11.01
N MET A 42 2.32 9.59 10.18
CA MET A 42 3.27 10.71 10.26
C MET A 42 2.66 11.85 11.11
N ALA A 43 3.51 12.56 11.85
CA ALA A 43 3.15 13.72 12.69
C ALA A 43 3.51 15.04 12.03
#